data_AF-A0ABC9BIF2-F1
#
_entry.id   AF-A0ABC9BIF2-F1
#
_cell.length_a   1.000
_cell.length_b   1.000
_cell.length_c   1.000
_cell.angle_alpha   90.00
_cell.angle_beta   90.00
_cell.angle_gamma   90.00
#
_symmetry.space_group_name_H-M   'P 1'
#
loop_
_entity.id
_entity.type
_entity.pdbx_description
1 polymer ?
#
loop_
_entity_poly.entity_id
_entity_poly.type
_entity_poly.pdbx_seq_one_letter_code
_entity_poly.pdbx_strand_id
1 'polypeptide(L)'
;MALASSSTRAPPLFLPSIIMLFLLLLLASSPSQAAFTPAVPIVTCNANSYRDGDPFAASLAQLLQEMVWSPPWTAGGDVYKAVPSQAPLVYGHAVCRPVAGENDCKLCINYATTRMQEICEHSVGGRAVQAGDCMVRYENYAFTD
;
A
#
# COMPACT_ATOMS: atom_id res chain seq x y z
N MET A 1 -82.46 3.11 2.51
CA MET A 1 -81.13 3.73 2.75
C MET A 1 -80.24 2.67 3.39
N ALA A 2 -79.30 2.10 2.63
CA ALA A 2 -78.27 1.22 3.14
C ALA A 2 -76.96 1.99 3.19
N LEU A 3 -76.35 2.12 4.37
CA LEU A 3 -75.05 2.77 4.55
C LEU A 3 -73.95 1.74 4.27
N ALA A 4 -73.15 1.99 3.23
CA ALA A 4 -71.95 1.21 2.93
C ALA A 4 -70.85 1.57 3.93
N SER A 5 -70.37 0.59 4.70
CA SER A 5 -69.21 0.75 5.58
C SER A 5 -67.94 0.51 4.77
N SER A 6 -67.16 1.56 4.53
CA SER A 6 -65.85 1.47 3.89
C SER A 6 -64.81 1.02 4.93
N SER A 7 -64.36 -0.23 4.84
CA SER A 7 -63.24 -0.75 5.62
C SER A 7 -61.91 -0.29 5.01
N THR A 8 -61.28 0.72 5.59
CA THR A 8 -59.91 1.12 5.28
C THR A 8 -58.94 0.15 5.98
N ARG A 9 -58.37 -0.79 5.23
CA ARG A 9 -57.23 -1.59 5.72
C ARG A 9 -56.01 -0.69 5.87
N ALA A 10 -55.50 -0.57 7.08
CA ALA A 10 -54.19 0.04 7.33
C ALA A 10 -53.12 -0.73 6.52
N PRO A 11 -52.18 -0.05 5.85
CA PRO A 11 -51.12 -0.72 5.12
C PRO A 11 -50.23 -1.52 6.09
N PRO A 12 -49.73 -2.70 5.70
CA PRO A 12 -48.94 -3.55 6.57
C PRO A 12 -47.65 -2.82 7.00
N LEU A 13 -47.52 -2.57 8.31
CA LEU A 13 -46.36 -1.93 8.96
C LEU A 13 -45.04 -2.73 8.83
N PHE A 14 -45.05 -3.86 8.12
CA PHE A 14 -43.89 -4.73 7.89
C PHE A 14 -42.93 -4.18 6.82
N LEU A 15 -43.42 -3.40 5.86
CA LEU A 15 -42.57 -2.80 4.81
C LEU A 15 -41.51 -1.82 5.34
N PRO A 16 -41.82 -0.86 6.25
CA PRO A 16 -40.80 0.08 6.74
C PRO A 16 -39.71 -0.61 7.58
N SER A 17 -40.03 -1.69 8.30
CA SER A 17 -39.02 -2.46 9.06
C SER A 17 -38.03 -3.20 8.17
N ILE A 18 -38.49 -3.79 7.05
CA ILE A 18 -37.60 -4.49 6.11
C ILE A 18 -36.69 -3.50 5.40
N ILE A 19 -37.21 -2.34 5.00
CA ILE A 19 -36.41 -1.26 4.38
C ILE A 19 -35.36 -0.75 5.36
N MET A 20 -35.72 -0.53 6.63
CA MET A 20 -34.78 -0.10 7.67
C MET A 20 -33.68 -1.15 7.94
N LEU A 21 -34.03 -2.44 7.96
CA LEU A 21 -33.06 -3.53 8.12
C LEU A 21 -32.11 -3.64 6.91
N PHE A 22 -32.62 -3.47 5.69
CA PHE A 22 -31.81 -3.47 4.48
C PHE A 22 -30.84 -2.27 4.44
N LEU A 23 -31.29 -1.09 4.88
CA LEU A 23 -30.43 0.10 5.03
C LEU A 23 -29.31 -0.14 6.06
N LEU A 24 -29.60 -0.76 7.20
CA LEU A 24 -28.60 -1.12 8.22
C LEU A 24 -27.58 -2.13 7.70
N LEU A 25 -28.01 -3.12 6.90
CA LEU A 25 -27.13 -4.10 6.26
C LEU A 25 -26.21 -3.44 5.21
N LEU A 26 -26.72 -2.48 4.44
CA LEU A 26 -25.92 -1.70 3.49
C LEU A 26 -24.86 -0.85 4.19
N LEU A 27 -25.22 -0.17 5.29
CA LEU A 27 -24.27 0.60 6.11
C LEU A 27 -23.17 -0.28 6.73
N ALA A 28 -23.53 -1.50 7.17
CA ALA A 28 -22.58 -2.46 7.72
C ALA A 28 -21.64 -3.08 6.67
N SER A 29 -22.01 -3.04 5.37
CA SER A 29 -21.21 -3.58 4.27
C SER A 29 -20.11 -2.65 3.74
N SER A 30 -19.91 -1.50 4.39
CA SER A 30 -18.81 -0.58 4.04
C SER A 30 -17.49 -1.35 3.98
N PRO A 31 -16.77 -1.37 2.83
CA PRO A 31 -15.44 -1.93 2.81
C PRO A 31 -14.59 -1.11 3.78
N SER A 32 -14.28 -1.70 4.93
CA SER A 32 -13.39 -1.09 5.91
C SER A 32 -12.03 -1.02 5.24
N GLN A 33 -11.67 0.14 4.71
CA GLN A 33 -10.29 0.40 4.31
C GLN A 33 -9.48 0.39 5.59
N ALA A 34 -8.81 -0.72 5.86
CA ALA A 34 -7.91 -0.82 6.99
C ALA A 34 -6.78 0.19 6.75
N ALA A 35 -6.73 1.21 7.61
CA ALA A 35 -5.65 2.18 7.62
C ALA A 35 -4.31 1.46 7.81
N PHE A 36 -3.23 2.06 7.29
CA PHE A 36 -1.88 1.54 7.50
C PHE A 36 -1.60 1.37 9.01
N THR A 37 -1.24 0.16 9.42
CA THR A 37 -0.77 -0.13 10.77
C THR A 37 0.72 -0.50 10.71
N PRO A 38 1.62 0.27 11.34
CA PRO A 38 3.05 0.02 11.29
C PRO A 38 3.44 -1.19 12.17
N ALA A 39 3.25 -2.40 11.64
CA ALA A 39 3.98 -3.58 12.08
C ALA A 39 5.42 -3.55 11.56
N VAL A 40 6.37 -4.27 12.17
CA VAL A 40 7.75 -4.33 11.66
C VAL A 40 7.79 -5.10 10.33
N PRO A 41 8.36 -4.56 9.24
CA PRO A 41 8.44 -5.27 7.96
C PRO A 41 9.46 -6.39 8.06
N ILE A 42 9.26 -7.44 7.27
CA ILE A 42 10.28 -8.47 7.08
C ILE A 42 11.33 -7.88 6.15
N VAL A 43 12.57 -7.75 6.63
CA VAL A 43 13.69 -7.24 5.85
C VAL A 43 14.68 -8.36 5.56
N THR A 44 15.07 -8.48 4.29
CA THR A 44 16.11 -9.41 3.82
C THR A 44 17.12 -8.65 2.99
N CYS A 45 18.40 -8.89 3.26
CA CYS A 45 19.52 -8.23 2.60
C CYS A 45 20.33 -9.27 1.83
N ASN A 46 20.88 -8.90 0.68
CA ASN A 46 21.75 -9.80 -0.06
C ASN A 46 23.14 -9.90 0.61
N ALA A 47 23.93 -10.89 0.21
CA ALA A 47 25.26 -11.14 0.81
C ALA A 47 26.36 -10.20 0.30
N ASN A 48 26.09 -9.44 -0.76
CA ASN A 48 27.05 -8.53 -1.38
C ASN A 48 26.99 -7.17 -0.68
N SER A 49 28.15 -6.57 -0.41
CA SER A 49 28.21 -5.27 0.27
C SER A 49 29.09 -4.24 -0.44
N TYR A 50 28.74 -2.97 -0.27
CA TYR A 50 29.55 -1.82 -0.65
C TYR A 50 30.31 -1.28 0.57
N ARG A 51 31.31 -0.43 0.35
CA ARG A 51 32.15 0.14 1.42
C ARG A 51 31.78 1.59 1.71
N ASP A 52 32.22 2.11 2.85
CA ASP A 52 32.17 3.54 3.11
C ASP A 52 32.84 4.34 1.99
N GLY A 53 32.16 5.41 1.56
CA GLY A 53 32.61 6.26 0.45
C GLY A 53 32.32 5.71 -0.94
N ASP A 54 31.68 4.54 -1.07
CA ASP A 54 31.26 4.01 -2.36
C ASP A 54 30.14 4.88 -2.98
N PRO A 55 30.25 5.30 -4.26
CA PRO A 55 29.19 6.05 -4.96
C PRO A 55 27.85 5.30 -5.04
N PHE A 56 27.84 3.98 -4.83
CA PHE A 56 26.61 3.19 -4.70
C PHE A 56 25.70 3.74 -3.60
N ALA A 57 26.25 4.16 -2.46
CA ALA A 57 25.48 4.65 -1.33
C ALA A 57 24.63 5.89 -1.70
N ALA A 58 25.23 6.82 -2.46
CA ALA A 58 24.53 8.01 -2.94
C ALA A 58 23.44 7.66 -3.96
N SER A 59 23.74 6.75 -4.88
CA SER A 59 22.79 6.27 -5.90
C SER A 59 21.62 5.52 -5.28
N LEU A 60 21.87 4.70 -4.26
CA LEU A 60 20.85 4.01 -3.47
C LEU A 60 19.98 5.03 -2.71
N ALA A 61 20.59 6.00 -2.02
CA ALA A 61 19.84 7.03 -1.31
C ALA A 61 18.91 7.82 -2.25
N GLN A 62 19.39 8.17 -3.45
CA GLN A 62 18.57 8.81 -4.49
C GLN A 62 17.41 7.91 -4.91
N LEU A 63 17.68 6.64 -5.23
CA LEU A 63 16.64 5.68 -5.65
C LEU A 63 15.54 5.55 -4.59
N LEU A 64 15.91 5.39 -3.31
CA LEU A 64 14.94 5.24 -2.22
C LEU A 64 14.07 6.51 -2.07
N GLN A 65 14.65 7.71 -2.19
CA GLN A 65 13.88 8.96 -2.18
C GLN A 65 12.94 9.06 -3.39
N GLU A 66 13.41 8.71 -4.58
CA GLU A 66 12.59 8.71 -5.78
C GLU A 66 11.45 7.70 -5.71
N MET A 67 11.66 6.55 -5.07
CA MET A 67 10.60 5.60 -4.80
C MET A 67 9.56 6.22 -3.88
N VAL A 68 9.92 6.92 -2.80
CA VAL A 68 8.94 7.52 -1.87
C VAL A 68 8.18 8.71 -2.47
N TRP A 69 8.85 9.60 -3.21
CA TRP A 69 8.30 10.93 -3.54
C TRP A 69 7.86 11.12 -5.00
N SER A 70 8.25 10.22 -5.89
CA SER A 70 8.00 10.34 -7.34
C SER A 70 7.29 9.11 -7.99
N PRO A 71 6.25 8.51 -7.36
CA PRO A 71 5.30 7.64 -8.09
C PRO A 71 3.90 8.24 -8.29
N PRO A 72 3.11 7.70 -9.24
CA PRO A 72 1.67 7.70 -9.09
C PRO A 72 1.30 6.65 -8.03
N TRP A 73 1.30 7.04 -6.75
CA TRP A 73 0.85 6.16 -5.67
C TRP A 73 -0.66 6.01 -5.72
N THR A 74 -1.14 5.18 -6.63
CA THR A 74 -2.55 4.78 -6.71
C THR A 74 -2.73 3.40 -6.09
N ALA A 75 -3.99 2.99 -5.92
CA ALA A 75 -4.32 1.67 -5.44
C ALA A 75 -3.73 0.60 -6.38
N GLY A 76 -2.85 -0.26 -5.87
CA GLY A 76 -2.11 -1.23 -6.68
C GLY A 76 -0.92 -0.66 -7.46
N GLY A 77 -0.38 0.50 -7.04
CA GLY A 77 0.82 1.07 -7.63
C GLY A 77 1.98 0.06 -7.66
N ASP A 78 2.59 -0.09 -8.83
CA ASP A 78 3.70 -0.98 -9.14
C ASP A 78 4.69 -0.15 -9.96
N VAL A 79 5.86 0.12 -9.39
CA VAL A 79 6.83 1.05 -9.97
C VAL A 79 8.23 0.48 -9.94
N TYR A 80 8.82 0.42 -11.13
CA TYR A 80 10.24 0.17 -11.33
C TYR A 80 10.97 1.50 -11.56
N LYS A 81 12.12 1.67 -10.89
CA LYS A 81 13.02 2.81 -11.08
C LYS A 81 14.46 2.34 -11.24
N ALA A 82 15.23 3.14 -11.95
CA ALA A 82 16.67 3.01 -12.00
C ALA A 82 17.28 4.39 -11.86
N VAL A 83 18.44 4.49 -11.21
CA VAL A 83 19.23 5.73 -11.14
C VAL A 83 20.43 5.57 -12.09
N PRO A 84 20.33 6.04 -13.35
CA PRO A 84 21.38 5.87 -14.36
C PRO A 84 22.46 6.96 -14.33
N SER A 85 22.20 8.09 -13.67
CA SER A 85 23.07 9.27 -13.71
C SER A 85 24.34 9.15 -12.88
N GLN A 86 24.48 8.08 -12.09
CA GLN A 86 25.65 7.79 -11.27
C GLN A 86 25.98 6.31 -11.45
N ALA A 87 27.17 6.01 -11.97
CA ALA A 87 27.71 4.66 -11.84
C ALA A 87 28.18 4.52 -10.38
N PRO A 88 27.81 3.45 -9.66
CA PRO A 88 27.11 2.24 -10.10
C PRO A 88 25.58 2.34 -10.16
N LEU A 89 24.98 1.65 -11.13
CA LEU A 89 23.54 1.57 -11.35
C LEU A 89 22.84 0.89 -10.18
N VAL A 90 21.72 1.47 -9.74
CA VAL A 90 20.82 0.89 -8.74
C VAL A 90 19.42 0.80 -9.33
N TYR A 91 18.80 -0.36 -9.15
CA TYR A 91 17.46 -0.68 -9.62
C TYR A 91 16.55 -0.87 -8.42
N GLY A 92 15.32 -0.38 -8.51
CA GLY A 92 14.33 -0.44 -7.45
C GLY A 92 12.96 -0.84 -7.97
N HIS A 93 12.21 -1.54 -7.14
CA HIS A 93 10.83 -1.93 -7.38
C HIS A 93 10.03 -1.68 -6.11
N ALA A 94 8.89 -1.02 -6.24
CA ALA A 94 7.98 -0.70 -5.15
C ALA A 94 6.55 -1.05 -5.54
N VAL A 95 5.88 -1.83 -4.69
CA VAL A 95 4.50 -2.30 -4.89
C VAL A 95 3.65 -1.93 -3.69
N CYS A 96 2.45 -1.42 -3.94
CA CYS A 96 1.43 -1.15 -2.93
C CYS A 96 0.27 -2.14 -3.03
N ARG A 97 -0.43 -2.36 -1.90
CA ARG A 97 -1.65 -3.17 -1.87
C ARG A 97 -2.70 -2.61 -2.86
N PRO A 98 -3.47 -3.46 -3.57
CA PRO A 98 -4.48 -3.05 -4.54
C PRO A 98 -5.58 -2.09 -4.07
N VAL A 99 -5.78 -1.93 -2.76
CA VAL A 99 -6.83 -1.09 -2.16
C VAL A 99 -6.27 -0.03 -1.22
N ALA A 100 -4.96 0.22 -1.24
CA ALA A 100 -4.35 1.28 -0.45
C ALA A 100 -4.64 2.65 -1.07
N GLY A 101 -4.99 3.63 -0.23
CA GLY A 101 -5.01 5.03 -0.65
C GLY A 101 -3.59 5.55 -0.89
N GLU A 102 -3.47 6.63 -1.65
CA GLU A 102 -2.18 7.25 -2.01
C GLU A 102 -1.28 7.52 -0.79
N ASN A 103 -1.86 8.08 0.26
CA ASN A 103 -1.14 8.40 1.48
C ASN A 103 -0.66 7.16 2.22
N ASP A 104 -1.49 6.11 2.32
CA ASP A 104 -1.13 4.87 3.01
C ASP A 104 -0.02 4.13 2.28
N CYS A 105 -0.10 4.08 0.94
CA CYS A 105 0.93 3.52 0.08
C CYS A 105 2.27 4.25 0.30
N LYS A 106 2.27 5.59 0.24
CA LYS A 106 3.47 6.40 0.47
C LYS A 106 4.07 6.20 1.87
N LEU A 107 3.23 6.19 2.91
CA LEU A 107 3.67 5.96 4.29
C LEU A 107 4.30 4.57 4.45
N CYS A 108 3.68 3.55 3.86
CA CYS A 108 4.22 2.20 3.90
C CYS A 108 5.58 2.11 3.20
N ILE A 109 5.69 2.65 1.99
CA ILE A 109 6.95 2.63 1.23
C ILE A 109 8.05 3.37 1.99
N ASN A 110 7.76 4.54 2.53
CA ASN A 110 8.72 5.30 3.35
C ASN A 110 9.16 4.56 4.62
N TYR A 111 8.22 3.88 5.27
CA TYR A 111 8.53 3.07 6.45
C TYR A 111 9.39 1.85 6.10
N ALA A 112 9.04 1.13 5.01
CA ALA A 112 9.78 0.00 4.50
C ALA A 112 11.20 0.40 4.08
N THR A 113 11.37 1.53 3.37
CA THR A 113 12.70 2.03 2.96
C THR A 113 13.55 2.41 4.16
N THR A 114 12.98 3.08 5.17
CA THR A 114 13.70 3.46 6.40
C THR A 114 14.20 2.21 7.14
N ARG A 115 13.32 1.23 7.36
CA ARG A 115 13.70 -0.03 8.03
C ARG A 115 14.74 -0.82 7.25
N MET A 116 14.64 -0.81 5.93
CA MET A 116 15.61 -1.47 5.07
C MET A 116 16.99 -0.81 5.16
N GLN A 117 17.08 0.52 5.24
CA GLN A 117 18.35 1.21 5.45
C GLN A 117 18.97 0.90 6.82
N GLU A 118 18.15 0.87 7.88
CA GLU A 118 18.61 0.54 9.24
C GLU A 118 19.14 -0.90 9.36
N ILE A 119 18.52 -1.86 8.66
CA ILE A 119 18.84 -3.28 8.81
C ILE A 119 19.90 -3.74 7.80
N CYS A 120 19.84 -3.26 6.55
CA CYS A 120 20.74 -3.74 5.49
C CYS A 120 22.05 -2.96 5.41
N GLU A 121 22.16 -1.79 6.03
CA GLU A 121 23.36 -0.93 6.08
C GLU A 121 24.11 -0.90 4.74
N HIS A 122 25.17 -1.70 4.62
CA HIS A 122 26.09 -1.79 3.48
C HIS A 122 25.70 -2.80 2.39
N SER A 123 24.52 -3.41 2.42
CA SER A 123 24.14 -4.41 1.42
C SER A 123 23.84 -3.77 0.06
N VAL A 124 24.31 -4.34 -1.04
CA VAL A 124 24.01 -3.83 -2.41
C VAL A 124 22.63 -4.24 -2.91
N GLY A 125 21.94 -5.09 -2.15
CA GLY A 125 20.55 -5.48 -2.40
C GLY A 125 19.79 -5.65 -1.09
N GLY A 126 18.53 -5.22 -1.11
CA GLY A 126 17.66 -5.27 0.04
C GLY A 126 16.21 -5.40 -0.39
N ARG A 127 15.41 -6.08 0.44
CA ARG A 127 13.97 -6.22 0.26
C ARG A 127 13.26 -6.07 1.59
N ALA A 128 12.24 -5.22 1.64
CA ALA A 128 11.37 -5.03 2.78
C ALA A 128 9.93 -5.36 2.37
N VAL A 129 9.28 -6.24 3.14
CA VAL A 129 7.88 -6.63 2.94
C VAL A 129 7.08 -6.23 4.18
N GLN A 130 6.19 -5.26 4.01
CA GLN A 130 5.16 -4.95 4.98
C GLN A 130 3.91 -5.78 4.65
N ALA A 131 3.64 -6.79 5.47
CA ALA A 131 2.57 -7.74 5.21
C ALA A 131 1.23 -7.05 4.97
N GLY A 132 0.71 -7.22 3.76
CA GLY A 132 -0.59 -6.68 3.36
C GLY A 132 -0.58 -5.20 2.94
N ASP A 133 0.52 -4.44 3.04
CA ASP A 133 0.50 -3.01 2.71
C ASP A 133 1.41 -2.65 1.52
N CYS A 134 2.69 -3.03 1.56
CA CYS A 134 3.63 -2.73 0.48
C CYS A 134 4.87 -3.62 0.49
N MET A 135 5.62 -3.59 -0.61
CA MET A 135 6.92 -4.22 -0.76
C MET A 135 7.88 -3.25 -1.45
N VAL A 136 9.13 -3.21 -1.00
CA VAL A 136 10.21 -2.48 -1.67
C VAL A 136 11.39 -3.43 -1.85
N ARG A 137 12.00 -3.41 -3.03
CA ARG A 137 13.25 -4.12 -3.33
C ARG A 137 14.21 -3.21 -4.08
N TYR A 138 15.50 -3.31 -3.77
CA TYR A 138 16.57 -2.75 -4.60
C TYR A 138 17.69 -3.76 -4.85
N GLU A 139 18.39 -3.61 -5.97
CA GLU A 139 19.56 -4.40 -6.36
C GLU A 139 20.51 -3.56 -7.23
N ASN A 140 21.74 -4.06 -7.39
CA ASN A 140 22.74 -3.51 -8.33
C ASN A 140 22.66 -4.12 -9.75
N TYR A 141 21.61 -4.88 -10.04
CA TYR A 141 21.31 -5.45 -11.35
C TYR A 141 19.83 -5.27 -11.68
N ALA A 142 19.49 -5.23 -12.96
CA ALA A 142 18.10 -5.14 -13.39
C ALA A 142 17.33 -6.43 -13.06
N PHE A 143 16.11 -6.32 -12.55
CA PHE A 143 15.27 -7.46 -12.19
C PHE A 143 13.79 -7.19 -12.48
N THR A 144 13.00 -8.26 -12.44
CA THR A 144 11.53 -8.25 -12.46
C THR A 144 11.06 -9.22 -11.38
N ASP A 145 10.10 -8.80 -10.54
CA ASP A 145 9.46 -9.65 -9.51
C ASP A 145 8.13 -10.25 -9.99
#